data_AF-A0A6C2YYK2-F1
#
_entry.id   AF-A0A6C2YYK2-F1
#
_cell.length_a   1.000
_cell.length_b   1.000
_cell.length_c   1.000
_cell.angle_alpha   90.00
_cell.angle_beta   90.00
_cell.angle_gamma   90.00
#
_symmetry.space_group_name_H-M   'P 1'
#
loop_
_entity.id
_entity.type
_entity.pdbx_description
1 polymer ?
#
loop_
_entity_poly.entity_id
_entity_poly.type
_entity_poly.pdbx_seq_one_letter_code
_entity_poly.pdbx_strand_id
1 'polypeptide(L)'
;MASDTEPMESDLTDGTTPQSSWVSWLTMPLLLLLGWVVYEVTMLPGLAALFMCLKFGWADFRTAFWLRRTDPNKPRGRACFWMYLTSGVWKVAIMGFVMAMLVAILYAVQQKNRPLGQPIQREQSAEQLAIGATLTMLAGFGICSVLTVRTILIGRRYRVRYWLSSGTHRDRVQRNWPPKLGRHNHAATILITGITLGTVVILPMSLAIVFSLADRMNAPVPMNIQGFVYIGSLLLILPLFIMITMDWLRKRMVAEHPIECWGTDPLPDPKPTMAPPAHPDDVWMQS
;
A
#
# COMPACT_ATOMS: atom_id res chain seq x y z
N MET A 1 -12.40 33.21 -36.99
CA MET A 1 -11.16 32.39 -37.08
C MET A 1 -10.89 31.83 -35.69
N ALA A 2 -11.51 30.69 -35.39
CA ALA A 2 -11.23 29.93 -34.18
C ALA A 2 -10.01 29.08 -34.48
N SER A 3 -8.95 29.25 -33.69
CA SER A 3 -7.72 28.47 -33.82
C SER A 3 -7.95 27.15 -33.10
N ASP A 4 -8.21 26.09 -33.86
CA ASP A 4 -8.23 24.71 -33.40
C ASP A 4 -6.81 24.30 -33.00
N THR A 5 -6.43 24.58 -31.76
CA THR A 5 -5.24 23.98 -31.14
C THR A 5 -5.61 22.58 -30.70
N GLU A 6 -5.44 21.61 -31.60
CA GLU A 6 -5.40 20.19 -31.25
C GLU A 6 -4.34 19.97 -30.16
N PRO A 7 -4.69 19.41 -28.98
CA PRO A 7 -3.72 19.11 -27.96
C PRO A 7 -2.84 17.95 -28.44
N MET A 8 -1.58 18.28 -28.69
CA MET A 8 -0.47 17.41 -29.07
C MET A 8 -0.43 16.15 -28.20
N GLU A 9 -1.01 15.05 -28.70
CA GLU A 9 -1.04 13.72 -28.07
C GLU A 9 0.21 12.92 -28.46
N SER A 10 1.40 13.51 -28.30
CA SER A 10 2.67 13.00 -28.83
C SER A 10 3.66 12.53 -27.75
N ASP A 11 3.20 11.97 -26.64
CA ASP A 11 4.07 11.52 -25.53
C ASP A 11 3.92 10.02 -25.19
N LEU A 12 3.30 9.23 -26.07
CA LEU A 12 3.14 7.78 -25.87
C LEU A 12 4.32 6.92 -26.35
N THR A 13 5.40 7.54 -26.83
CA THR A 13 6.68 6.85 -27.03
C THR A 13 7.50 6.95 -25.74
N ASP A 14 6.99 6.27 -24.71
CA ASP A 14 7.61 6.09 -23.39
C ASP A 14 8.95 5.36 -23.60
N GLY A 15 10.01 6.15 -23.85
CA GLY A 15 11.39 5.71 -23.90
C GLY A 15 11.73 5.08 -22.56
N THR A 16 11.52 3.78 -22.48
CA THR A 16 11.88 2.94 -21.33
C THR A 16 13.39 2.94 -21.22
N THR A 17 13.93 3.92 -20.49
CA THR A 17 15.36 3.98 -20.19
C THR A 17 15.79 2.64 -19.56
N PRO A 18 16.70 1.89 -20.22
CA PRO A 18 16.98 0.49 -19.88
C PRO A 18 17.65 0.29 -18.51
N GLN A 19 18.07 1.37 -17.86
CA GLN A 19 18.96 1.35 -16.70
C GLN A 19 18.27 0.93 -15.39
N SER A 20 16.94 1.07 -15.26
CA SER A 20 16.24 0.66 -14.03
C SER A 20 15.95 -0.85 -13.93
N SER A 21 16.16 -1.60 -15.03
CA SER A 21 15.81 -3.02 -15.11
C SER A 21 16.76 -3.91 -14.28
N TRP A 22 18.06 -3.62 -14.27
CA TRP A 22 19.08 -4.46 -13.63
C TRP A 22 18.92 -4.60 -12.12
N VAL A 23 18.67 -3.48 -11.43
CA VAL A 23 18.45 -3.52 -9.97
C VAL A 23 17.15 -4.26 -9.65
N SER A 24 16.11 -4.09 -10.48
CA SER A 24 14.86 -4.85 -10.32
C SER A 24 15.10 -6.35 -10.51
N TRP A 25 15.88 -6.72 -11.53
CA TRP A 25 16.24 -8.10 -11.84
C TRP A 25 17.01 -8.77 -10.71
N LEU A 26 17.92 -8.06 -10.04
CA LEU A 26 18.71 -8.59 -8.93
C LEU A 26 17.93 -8.67 -7.60
N THR A 27 16.97 -7.78 -7.38
CA THR A 27 16.13 -7.82 -6.16
C THR A 27 15.20 -9.02 -6.10
N MET A 28 14.77 -9.57 -7.24
CA MET A 28 13.87 -10.73 -7.31
C MET A 28 14.50 -12.02 -6.76
N PRO A 29 15.65 -12.51 -7.27
CA PRO A 29 16.26 -13.74 -6.77
C PRO A 29 16.69 -13.59 -5.31
N LEU A 30 17.12 -12.39 -4.88
CA LEU A 30 17.49 -12.16 -3.48
C LEU A 30 16.29 -12.29 -2.54
N LEU A 31 15.12 -11.75 -2.91
CA LEU A 31 13.90 -11.88 -2.11
C LEU A 31 13.35 -13.30 -2.13
N LEU A 32 13.46 -14.01 -3.24
CA LEU A 32 13.14 -15.43 -3.34
C LEU A 32 14.06 -16.28 -2.45
N LEU A 33 15.37 -16.04 -2.51
CA LEU A 33 16.35 -16.72 -1.68
C LEU A 33 16.10 -16.44 -0.20
N LEU A 34 15.82 -15.18 0.17
CA LEU A 34 15.48 -14.82 1.54
C LEU A 34 14.18 -15.52 1.99
N GLY A 35 13.15 -15.54 1.15
CA GLY A 35 11.90 -16.24 1.41
C GLY A 35 12.10 -17.75 1.60
N TRP A 36 12.96 -18.37 0.78
CA TRP A 36 13.37 -19.77 0.90
C TRP A 36 14.08 -20.02 2.23
N VAL A 37 15.08 -19.20 2.58
CA VAL A 37 15.84 -19.36 3.83
C VAL A 37 14.91 -19.22 5.04
N VAL A 38 14.00 -18.25 5.03
CA VAL A 38 13.02 -18.09 6.12
C VAL A 38 12.07 -19.29 6.17
N TYR A 39 11.63 -19.81 5.03
CA TYR A 39 10.80 -21.01 4.98
C TYR A 39 11.52 -22.21 5.62
N GLU A 40 12.75 -22.49 5.21
CA GLU A 40 13.54 -23.62 5.74
C GLU A 40 13.79 -23.48 7.24
N VAL A 41 14.09 -22.28 7.73
CA VAL A 41 14.38 -22.05 9.15
C VAL A 41 13.12 -22.10 10.03
N THR A 42 11.98 -21.62 9.51
CA THR A 42 10.75 -21.50 10.32
C THR A 42 9.75 -22.61 10.09
N MET A 43 9.85 -23.32 8.96
CA MET A 43 8.83 -24.23 8.44
C MET A 43 7.43 -23.58 8.31
N LEU A 44 7.36 -22.24 8.25
CA LEU A 44 6.12 -21.47 8.17
C LEU A 44 5.92 -20.92 6.74
N PRO A 45 5.07 -21.54 5.90
CA PRO A 45 4.85 -21.09 4.52
C PRO A 45 4.29 -19.66 4.43
N GLY A 46 3.60 -19.19 5.48
CA GLY A 46 3.06 -17.83 5.55
C GLY A 46 4.14 -16.74 5.52
N LEU A 47 5.31 -16.98 6.13
CA LEU A 47 6.40 -16.00 6.12
C LEU A 47 7.04 -15.87 4.74
N ALA A 48 7.24 -16.97 4.02
CA ALA A 48 7.74 -16.93 2.65
C ALA A 48 6.79 -16.15 1.72
N ALA A 49 5.47 -16.40 1.85
CA ALA A 49 4.46 -15.65 1.12
C ALA A 49 4.51 -14.15 1.46
N LEU A 50 4.73 -13.79 2.73
CA LEU A 50 4.88 -12.39 3.15
C LEU A 50 6.09 -11.72 2.51
N PHE A 51 7.27 -12.37 2.47
CA PHE A 51 8.45 -11.83 1.80
C PHE A 51 8.25 -11.61 0.30
N MET A 52 7.55 -12.54 -0.36
CA MET A 52 7.16 -12.39 -1.76
C MET A 52 6.20 -11.22 -1.96
N CYS A 53 5.22 -11.04 -1.07
CA CYS A 53 4.29 -9.90 -1.12
C CYS A 53 5.01 -8.57 -0.85
N LEU A 54 6.05 -8.57 0.01
CA LEU A 54 6.85 -7.38 0.34
C LEU A 54 7.51 -6.74 -0.89
N LYS A 55 7.85 -7.56 -1.90
CA LYS A 55 8.40 -7.08 -3.18
C LYS A 55 7.53 -6.00 -3.82
N PHE A 56 6.20 -6.13 -3.72
CA PHE A 56 5.26 -5.22 -4.35
C PHE A 56 5.18 -3.86 -3.63
N GLY A 57 5.41 -3.82 -2.31
CA GLY A 57 5.49 -2.58 -1.54
C GLY A 57 6.87 -1.93 -1.51
N TRP A 58 7.92 -2.62 -1.98
CA TRP A 58 9.31 -2.19 -1.84
C TRP A 58 9.61 -0.83 -2.49
N ALA A 59 9.03 -0.58 -3.67
CA ALA A 59 9.21 0.69 -4.37
C ALA A 59 8.63 1.87 -3.58
N ASP A 60 7.45 1.69 -2.97
CA ASP A 60 6.82 2.69 -2.11
C ASP A 60 7.64 2.95 -0.84
N PHE A 61 8.17 1.91 -0.20
CA PHE A 61 9.02 2.09 0.98
C PHE A 61 10.27 2.89 0.66
N ARG A 62 10.97 2.56 -0.43
CA ARG A 62 12.16 3.32 -0.84
C ARG A 62 11.80 4.78 -1.19
N THR A 63 10.67 5.02 -1.83
CA THR A 63 10.18 6.37 -2.09
C THR A 63 9.83 7.10 -0.79
N ALA A 64 9.19 6.44 0.17
CA ALA A 64 8.91 7.00 1.49
C ALA A 64 10.21 7.49 2.16
N PHE A 65 11.23 6.62 2.24
CA PHE A 65 12.52 6.97 2.85
C PHE A 65 13.25 8.08 2.09
N TRP A 66 13.19 8.09 0.77
CA TRP A 66 13.76 9.16 -0.05
C TRP A 66 13.07 10.51 0.22
N LEU A 67 11.74 10.55 0.24
CA LEU A 67 10.96 11.75 0.55
C LEU A 67 11.28 12.28 1.96
N ARG A 68 11.41 11.39 2.95
CA ARG A 68 11.77 11.78 4.32
C ARG A 68 13.14 12.46 4.41
N ARG A 69 14.09 12.07 3.56
CA ARG A 69 15.47 12.57 3.58
C ARG A 69 15.67 13.80 2.68
N THR A 70 14.98 13.85 1.55
CA THR A 70 15.23 14.82 0.47
C THR A 70 14.36 16.07 0.63
N ASP A 71 13.19 15.96 1.26
CA ASP A 71 12.27 17.09 1.38
C ASP A 71 12.85 18.19 2.28
N PRO A 72 13.03 19.44 1.77
CA PRO A 72 13.51 20.56 2.57
C PRO A 72 12.55 20.90 3.72
N ASN A 73 11.25 20.65 3.53
CA ASN A 73 10.23 20.84 4.55
C ASN A 73 10.04 19.53 5.35
N LYS A 74 10.72 19.43 6.50
CA LYS A 74 10.69 18.23 7.36
C LYS A 74 9.26 17.76 7.74
N PRO A 75 8.33 18.64 8.15
CA PRO A 75 6.92 18.27 8.33
C PRO A 75 6.28 17.56 7.13
N ARG A 76 6.45 18.13 5.93
CA ARG A 76 5.92 17.55 4.68
C ARG A 76 6.57 16.22 4.34
N GLY A 77 7.89 16.13 4.45
CA GLY A 77 8.63 14.88 4.22
C GLY A 77 8.17 13.76 5.16
N ARG A 78 7.85 14.07 6.42
CA ARG A 78 7.27 13.11 7.37
C ARG A 78 5.86 12.69 6.98
N ALA A 79 5.00 13.62 6.59
CA ALA A 79 3.63 13.31 6.18
C ALA A 79 3.63 12.40 4.93
N CYS A 80 4.41 12.77 3.91
CA CYS A 80 4.52 11.98 2.68
C CYS A 80 5.19 10.62 2.92
N PHE A 81 6.16 10.53 3.85
CA PHE A 81 6.74 9.25 4.28
C PHE A 81 5.65 8.29 4.78
N TRP A 82 4.78 8.74 5.69
CA TRP A 82 3.71 7.88 6.21
C TRP A 82 2.72 7.51 5.13
N MET A 83 2.38 8.44 4.22
CA MET A 83 1.48 8.15 3.11
C MET A 83 2.03 7.06 2.16
N TYR A 84 3.29 7.16 1.75
CA TYR A 84 3.93 6.14 0.91
C TYR A 84 4.15 4.82 1.68
N LEU A 85 4.43 4.88 2.98
CA LEU A 85 4.51 3.67 3.81
C LEU A 85 3.16 2.95 3.87
N THR A 86 2.06 3.69 4.08
CA THR A 86 0.70 3.16 4.00
C THR A 86 0.41 2.55 2.63
N SER A 87 0.79 3.23 1.54
CA SER A 87 0.66 2.72 0.16
C SER A 87 1.36 1.37 -0.02
N GLY A 88 2.61 1.27 0.43
CA GLY A 88 3.38 0.03 0.34
C GLY A 88 2.74 -1.11 1.12
N VAL A 89 2.33 -0.88 2.36
CA VAL A 89 1.65 -1.89 3.19
C VAL A 89 0.30 -2.31 2.57
N TRP A 90 -0.45 -1.36 2.02
CA TRP A 90 -1.72 -1.65 1.32
C TRP A 90 -1.51 -2.59 0.12
N LYS A 91 -0.49 -2.35 -0.72
CA LYS A 91 -0.15 -3.24 -1.85
C LYS A 91 0.26 -4.62 -1.37
N VAL A 92 1.06 -4.70 -0.31
CA VAL A 92 1.48 -5.98 0.30
C VAL A 92 0.25 -6.76 0.79
N ALA A 93 -0.70 -6.09 1.46
CA ALA A 93 -1.93 -6.72 1.93
C ALA A 93 -2.81 -7.23 0.78
N ILE A 94 -2.98 -6.44 -0.29
CA ILE A 94 -3.72 -6.87 -1.49
C ILE A 94 -3.07 -8.08 -2.13
N MET A 95 -1.74 -8.09 -2.30
CA MET A 95 -1.05 -9.24 -2.88
C MET A 95 -1.16 -10.47 -1.99
N GLY A 96 -1.10 -10.30 -0.67
CA GLY A 96 -1.36 -11.39 0.29
C GLY A 96 -2.77 -11.96 0.12
N PHE A 97 -3.79 -11.10 -0.03
CA PHE A 97 -5.16 -11.53 -0.29
C PHE A 97 -5.30 -12.27 -1.62
N VAL A 98 -4.72 -11.76 -2.71
CA VAL A 98 -4.74 -12.43 -4.02
C VAL A 98 -4.07 -13.81 -3.94
N MET A 99 -2.94 -13.91 -3.25
CA MET A 99 -2.24 -15.18 -3.02
C MET A 99 -3.10 -16.16 -2.21
N ALA A 100 -3.77 -15.69 -1.16
CA ALA A 100 -4.68 -16.51 -0.37
C ALA A 100 -5.85 -17.06 -1.20
N MET A 101 -6.45 -16.21 -2.03
CA MET A 101 -7.53 -16.61 -2.95
C MET A 101 -7.05 -17.64 -3.98
N LEU A 102 -5.87 -17.44 -4.57
CA LEU A 102 -5.29 -18.38 -5.52
C LEU A 102 -5.08 -19.76 -4.87
N VAL A 103 -4.53 -19.79 -3.66
CA VAL A 103 -4.34 -21.01 -2.87
C VAL A 103 -5.67 -21.71 -2.59
N ALA A 104 -6.69 -20.95 -2.18
CA ALA A 104 -8.03 -21.49 -1.91
C ALA A 104 -8.67 -22.11 -3.17
N ILE A 105 -8.52 -21.47 -4.34
CA ILE A 105 -9.01 -21.99 -5.62
C ILE A 105 -8.28 -23.28 -6.00
N LEU A 106 -6.94 -23.29 -5.91
CA LEU A 106 -6.15 -24.49 -6.20
C LEU A 106 -6.54 -25.65 -5.28
N TYR A 107 -6.78 -25.36 -4.00
CA TYR A 107 -7.25 -26.35 -3.04
C TYR A 107 -8.63 -26.92 -3.42
N ALA A 108 -9.59 -26.06 -3.75
CA ALA A 108 -10.93 -26.48 -4.17
C ALA A 108 -10.90 -27.34 -5.45
N VAL A 109 -10.04 -27.00 -6.42
CA VAL A 109 -9.85 -27.79 -7.65
C VAL A 109 -9.23 -29.15 -7.35
N GLN A 110 -8.21 -29.19 -6.48
CA GLN A 110 -7.60 -30.46 -6.04
C GLN A 110 -8.60 -31.35 -5.30
N GLN A 111 -9.48 -30.77 -4.48
CA GLN A 111 -10.52 -31.51 -3.77
C GLN A 111 -11.51 -32.16 -4.73
N LYS A 112 -11.91 -31.46 -5.80
CA LYS A 112 -12.83 -31.99 -6.83
C LYS A 112 -12.22 -33.16 -7.63
N ASN A 113 -10.90 -33.13 -7.82
CA ASN A 113 -10.18 -34.15 -8.61
C ASN A 113 -9.68 -35.34 -7.78
N ARG A 114 -10.01 -35.44 -6.48
CA ARG A 114 -9.59 -36.58 -5.66
C ARG A 114 -10.34 -37.86 -6.06
N PRO A 115 -9.64 -38.99 -6.30
CA PRO A 115 -10.30 -40.27 -6.51
C PRO A 115 -11.01 -40.73 -5.23
N LEU A 116 -12.22 -41.28 -5.36
CA LEU A 116 -12.94 -41.87 -4.23
C LEU A 116 -12.10 -42.98 -3.59
N GLY A 117 -11.72 -42.81 -2.31
CA GLY A 117 -11.04 -43.84 -1.52
C GLY A 117 -9.67 -43.45 -0.94
N GLN A 118 -9.11 -42.27 -1.25
CA GLN A 118 -7.88 -41.82 -0.59
C GLN A 118 -8.16 -41.27 0.83
N PRO A 119 -7.39 -41.71 1.86
CA PRO A 119 -7.58 -41.28 3.24
C PRO A 119 -7.29 -39.78 3.45
N ILE A 120 -8.03 -39.18 4.38
CA ILE A 120 -8.18 -37.73 4.62
C ILE A 120 -6.91 -37.03 5.18
N GLN A 121 -5.78 -37.72 5.29
CA GLN A 121 -4.58 -37.23 6.00
C GLN A 121 -3.97 -35.92 5.46
N ARG A 122 -4.39 -35.45 4.27
CA ARG A 122 -4.01 -34.13 3.71
C ARG A 122 -4.84 -32.94 4.21
N GLU A 123 -5.98 -33.13 4.89
CA GLU A 123 -6.85 -31.99 5.28
C GLU A 123 -6.21 -31.03 6.28
N GLN A 124 -5.38 -31.54 7.21
CA GLN A 124 -4.71 -30.69 8.20
C GLN A 124 -3.80 -29.62 7.58
N SER A 125 -3.16 -29.92 6.45
CA SER A 125 -2.26 -28.97 5.79
C SER A 125 -3.00 -27.78 5.17
N ALA A 126 -4.22 -27.99 4.69
CA ALA A 126 -5.00 -26.96 4.03
C ALA A 126 -5.71 -26.04 5.02
N GLU A 127 -6.22 -26.59 6.11
CA GLU A 127 -6.82 -25.80 7.19
C GLU A 127 -5.77 -24.86 7.82
N GLN A 128 -4.57 -25.37 8.09
CA GLN A 128 -3.46 -24.55 8.60
C GLN A 128 -3.09 -23.42 7.64
N LEU A 129 -3.08 -23.69 6.34
CA LEU A 129 -2.79 -22.69 5.31
C LEU A 129 -3.90 -21.62 5.23
N ALA A 130 -5.17 -22.02 5.31
CA ALA A 130 -6.31 -21.11 5.30
C ALA A 130 -6.35 -20.22 6.56
N ILE A 131 -6.12 -20.80 7.74
CA ILE A 131 -6.01 -20.05 9.00
C ILE A 131 -4.84 -19.06 8.93
N GLY A 132 -3.66 -19.52 8.48
CA GLY A 132 -2.47 -18.68 8.33
C GLY A 132 -2.68 -17.52 7.35
N ALA A 133 -3.31 -17.79 6.21
CA ALA A 133 -3.67 -16.77 5.22
C ALA A 133 -4.67 -15.75 5.79
N THR A 134 -5.69 -16.21 6.51
CA THR A 134 -6.70 -15.35 7.14
C THR A 134 -6.08 -14.45 8.20
N LEU A 135 -5.23 -15.00 9.08
CA LEU A 135 -4.51 -14.22 10.10
C LEU A 135 -3.57 -13.18 9.46
N THR A 136 -2.87 -13.56 8.40
CA THR A 136 -1.96 -12.66 7.67
C THR A 136 -2.74 -11.51 7.01
N MET A 137 -3.90 -11.82 6.40
CA MET A 137 -4.82 -10.83 5.84
C MET A 137 -5.32 -9.86 6.91
N LEU A 138 -5.81 -10.38 8.05
CA LEU A 138 -6.31 -9.56 9.15
C LEU A 138 -5.21 -8.66 9.74
N ALA A 139 -4.02 -9.21 9.94
CA ALA A 139 -2.86 -8.46 10.42
C ALA A 139 -2.44 -7.37 9.42
N GLY A 140 -2.35 -7.71 8.14
CA GLY A 140 -1.98 -6.78 7.07
C GLY A 140 -2.96 -5.62 6.94
N PHE A 141 -4.26 -5.90 6.92
CA PHE A 141 -5.29 -4.87 6.90
C PHE A 141 -5.34 -4.06 8.20
N GLY A 142 -5.20 -4.70 9.36
CA GLY A 142 -5.13 -4.01 10.65
C GLY A 142 -3.97 -3.01 10.72
N ILE A 143 -2.76 -3.43 10.33
CA ILE A 143 -1.59 -2.54 10.24
C ILE A 143 -1.84 -1.41 9.23
N CYS A 144 -2.40 -1.73 8.06
CA CYS A 144 -2.73 -0.73 7.04
C CYS A 144 -3.70 0.33 7.57
N SER A 145 -4.74 -0.06 8.30
CA SER A 145 -5.71 0.86 8.89
C SER A 145 -5.08 1.75 9.96
N VAL A 146 -4.26 1.19 10.86
CA VAL A 146 -3.52 1.97 11.87
C VAL A 146 -2.59 2.98 11.20
N LEU A 147 -1.86 2.57 10.16
CA LEU A 147 -1.00 3.48 9.40
C LEU A 147 -1.81 4.55 8.69
N THR A 148 -2.98 4.22 8.14
CA THR A 148 -3.89 5.18 7.50
C THR A 148 -4.35 6.25 8.48
N VAL A 149 -4.81 5.86 9.68
CA VAL A 149 -5.19 6.81 10.74
C VAL A 149 -3.99 7.70 11.10
N ARG A 150 -2.81 7.11 11.27
CA ARG A 150 -1.58 7.88 11.57
C ARG A 150 -1.24 8.87 10.47
N THR A 151 -1.34 8.47 9.20
CA THR A 151 -1.14 9.35 8.04
C THR A 151 -2.14 10.50 8.05
N ILE A 152 -3.42 10.26 8.34
CA ILE A 152 -4.44 11.31 8.44
C ILE A 152 -4.12 12.29 9.56
N LEU A 153 -3.78 11.79 10.75
CA LEU A 153 -3.45 12.63 11.91
C LEU A 153 -2.22 13.51 11.64
N ILE A 154 -1.18 12.96 11.02
CA ILE A 154 0.05 13.70 10.68
C ILE A 154 -0.21 14.73 9.60
N GLY A 155 -0.95 14.37 8.54
CA GLY A 155 -1.29 15.31 7.46
C GLY A 155 -2.17 16.45 7.97
N ARG A 156 -3.12 16.15 8.88
CA ARG A 156 -3.95 17.17 9.53
C ARG A 156 -3.11 18.08 10.42
N ARG A 157 -2.19 17.53 11.21
CA ARG A 157 -1.30 18.31 12.10
C ARG A 157 -0.42 19.29 11.32
N TYR A 158 0.09 18.87 10.16
CA TYR A 158 0.98 19.71 9.35
C TYR A 158 0.29 20.42 8.18
N ARG A 159 -1.04 20.25 8.04
CA ARG A 159 -1.86 20.80 6.94
C ARG A 159 -1.29 20.48 5.54
N VAL A 160 -0.77 19.28 5.38
CA VAL A 160 -0.17 18.81 4.11
C VAL A 160 -1.25 18.12 3.27
N ARG A 161 -1.38 18.54 2.00
CA ARG A 161 -2.18 17.82 1.00
C ARG A 161 -1.33 16.76 0.33
N TYR A 162 -1.86 15.55 0.22
CA TYR A 162 -1.13 14.40 -0.28
C TYR A 162 -1.21 14.29 -1.79
N TRP A 163 -0.04 14.06 -2.40
CA TRP A 163 0.12 13.65 -3.78
C TRP A 163 0.82 12.29 -3.81
N LEU A 164 0.10 11.26 -4.26
CA LEU A 164 0.64 9.92 -4.44
C LEU A 164 0.52 9.55 -5.92
N SER A 165 1.64 9.55 -6.63
CA SER A 165 1.67 9.18 -8.05
C SER A 165 2.82 8.22 -8.35
N SER A 166 2.65 7.41 -9.39
CA SER A 166 3.69 6.53 -9.91
C SER A 166 4.90 7.32 -10.45
N GLY A 167 4.66 8.53 -10.95
CA GLY A 167 5.71 9.44 -11.45
C GLY A 167 6.75 9.80 -10.40
N THR A 168 6.37 9.88 -9.12
CA THR A 168 7.30 10.14 -8.02
C THR A 168 8.35 9.04 -7.84
N HIS A 169 8.05 7.79 -8.23
CA HIS A 169 9.06 6.74 -8.24
C HIS A 169 10.11 6.97 -9.33
N ARG A 170 9.71 7.49 -10.50
CA ARG A 170 10.59 7.87 -11.61
C ARG A 170 11.48 9.06 -11.19
N ASP A 171 10.88 10.11 -10.62
CA ASP A 171 11.60 11.28 -10.11
C ASP A 171 12.64 10.92 -9.05
N ARG A 172 12.31 9.99 -8.13
CA ARG A 172 13.29 9.46 -7.16
C ARG A 172 14.50 8.81 -7.85
N VAL A 173 14.29 8.00 -8.89
CA VAL A 173 15.38 7.31 -9.59
C VAL A 173 16.27 8.33 -10.30
N GLN A 174 15.68 9.36 -10.89
CA GLN A 174 16.38 10.47 -11.55
C GLN A 174 16.93 11.51 -10.56
N ARG A 175 16.64 11.38 -9.25
CA ARG A 175 16.95 12.36 -8.19
C ARG A 175 16.39 13.75 -8.48
N ASN A 176 15.29 13.83 -9.21
CA ASN A 176 14.59 15.08 -9.47
C ASN A 176 13.83 15.52 -8.23
N TRP A 177 14.01 16.78 -7.85
CA TRP A 177 13.21 17.41 -6.82
C TRP A 177 12.84 18.85 -7.24
N PRO A 178 11.59 19.30 -7.02
CA PRO A 178 10.45 18.54 -6.48
C PRO A 178 9.95 17.48 -7.48
N PRO A 179 9.20 16.45 -7.03
CA PRO A 179 8.53 15.53 -7.95
C PRO A 179 7.52 16.29 -8.82
N LYS A 180 7.69 16.21 -10.14
CA LYS A 180 6.83 16.90 -11.12
C LYS A 180 5.99 15.92 -11.93
N LEU A 181 6.44 14.67 -12.03
CA LEU A 181 5.80 13.67 -12.86
C LEU A 181 4.59 13.06 -12.15
N GLY A 182 3.51 12.87 -12.92
CA GLY A 182 2.31 12.15 -12.47
C GLY A 182 1.03 12.76 -13.00
N ARG A 183 0.23 11.96 -13.72
CA ARG A 183 -1.08 12.39 -14.22
C ARG A 183 -2.21 12.18 -13.22
N HIS A 184 -2.09 11.14 -12.39
CA HIS A 184 -3.14 10.71 -11.47
C HIS A 184 -2.63 10.70 -10.02
N ASN A 185 -3.49 11.15 -9.10
CA ASN A 185 -3.28 11.10 -7.67
C ASN A 185 -4.06 9.92 -7.05
N HIS A 186 -3.34 8.91 -6.60
CA HIS A 186 -3.91 7.73 -5.95
C HIS A 186 -4.08 7.90 -4.43
N ALA A 187 -3.77 9.08 -3.88
CA ALA A 187 -3.78 9.31 -2.44
C ALA A 187 -5.17 9.08 -1.83
N ALA A 188 -6.20 9.60 -2.51
CA ALA A 188 -7.60 9.41 -2.09
C ALA A 188 -7.96 7.94 -1.98
N THR A 189 -7.65 7.14 -3.02
CA THR A 189 -7.96 5.71 -3.07
C THR A 189 -7.36 4.95 -1.89
N ILE A 190 -6.10 5.21 -1.55
CA ILE A 190 -5.44 4.50 -0.45
C ILE A 190 -6.00 4.90 0.91
N LEU A 191 -6.25 6.20 1.13
CA LEU A 191 -6.84 6.66 2.39
C LEU A 191 -8.26 6.11 2.58
N ILE A 192 -9.08 6.16 1.53
CA ILE A 192 -10.46 5.66 1.56
C ILE A 192 -10.46 4.16 1.81
N THR A 193 -9.70 3.39 1.03
CA THR A 193 -9.65 1.93 1.21
C THR A 193 -9.10 1.55 2.59
N GLY A 194 -8.09 2.23 3.11
CA GLY A 194 -7.55 1.97 4.45
C GLY A 194 -8.55 2.23 5.58
N ILE A 195 -9.36 3.30 5.47
CA ILE A 195 -10.45 3.58 6.41
C ILE A 195 -11.58 2.56 6.24
N THR A 196 -12.04 2.32 5.02
CA THR A 196 -13.10 1.35 4.73
C THR A 196 -12.76 -0.02 5.27
N LEU A 197 -11.53 -0.51 5.02
CA LEU A 197 -11.05 -1.78 5.56
C LEU A 197 -11.02 -1.76 7.09
N GLY A 198 -10.55 -0.66 7.68
CA GLY A 198 -10.53 -0.49 9.13
C GLY A 198 -11.93 -0.56 9.72
N THR A 199 -12.89 0.17 9.16
CA THR A 199 -14.27 0.16 9.62
C THR A 199 -14.93 -1.20 9.38
N VAL A 200 -14.75 -1.82 8.21
CA VAL A 200 -15.32 -3.13 7.87
C VAL A 200 -14.78 -4.24 8.77
N VAL A 201 -13.54 -4.17 9.26
CA VAL A 201 -12.95 -5.20 10.12
C VAL A 201 -13.16 -4.89 11.60
N ILE A 202 -12.81 -3.66 12.03
CA ILE A 202 -12.78 -3.27 13.44
C ILE A 202 -14.20 -3.06 13.98
N LEU A 203 -15.10 -2.43 13.22
CA LEU A 203 -16.47 -2.16 13.68
C LEU A 203 -17.19 -3.45 14.04
N PRO A 204 -17.29 -4.47 13.17
CA PRO A 204 -17.97 -5.69 13.54
C PRO A 204 -17.29 -6.48 14.66
N MET A 205 -15.95 -6.51 14.71
CA MET A 205 -15.26 -7.14 15.85
C MET A 205 -15.57 -6.42 17.17
N SER A 206 -15.57 -5.08 17.16
CA SER A 206 -15.91 -4.29 18.36
C SER A 206 -17.37 -4.47 18.77
N LEU A 207 -18.31 -4.51 17.82
CA LEU A 207 -19.72 -4.79 18.09
C LEU A 207 -19.90 -6.20 18.66
N ALA A 208 -19.24 -7.20 18.08
CA ALA A 208 -19.29 -8.58 18.57
C ALA A 208 -18.79 -8.67 20.03
N ILE A 209 -17.70 -7.97 20.37
CA ILE A 209 -17.18 -7.90 21.75
C ILE A 209 -18.19 -7.23 22.67
N VAL A 210 -18.76 -6.09 22.27
CA VAL A 210 -19.76 -5.36 23.08
C VAL A 210 -20.99 -6.21 23.33
N PHE A 211 -21.52 -6.90 22.31
CA PHE A 211 -22.64 -7.82 22.49
C PHE A 211 -22.28 -9.00 23.39
N SER A 212 -21.09 -9.60 23.21
CA SER A 212 -20.62 -10.70 24.06
C SER A 212 -20.48 -10.28 25.53
N LEU A 213 -20.13 -9.02 25.80
CA LEU A 213 -20.08 -8.47 27.15
C LEU A 213 -21.48 -8.13 27.68
N ALA A 214 -22.36 -7.59 26.82
CA ALA A 214 -23.74 -7.26 27.19
C ALA A 214 -24.55 -8.51 27.54
N ASP A 215 -24.40 -9.61 26.80
CA ASP A 215 -25.05 -10.89 27.08
C ASP A 215 -24.61 -11.50 28.42
N ARG A 216 -23.41 -11.16 28.89
CA ARG A 216 -22.95 -11.58 30.23
C ARG A 216 -23.57 -10.76 31.35
N MET A 217 -23.97 -9.51 31.07
CA MET A 217 -24.47 -8.57 32.07
C MET A 217 -26.01 -8.50 32.12
N ASN A 218 -26.68 -8.72 30.99
CA ASN A 218 -28.12 -8.60 30.84
C ASN A 218 -28.75 -9.92 30.39
N ALA A 219 -30.07 -10.05 30.57
CA ALA A 219 -30.84 -11.18 30.05
C ALA A 219 -30.58 -11.40 28.54
N PRO A 220 -30.57 -12.65 28.06
CA PRO A 220 -30.15 -12.99 26.71
C PRO A 220 -30.95 -12.22 25.66
N VAL A 221 -30.26 -11.46 24.83
CA VAL A 221 -30.88 -10.80 23.68
C VAL A 221 -31.26 -11.89 22.67
N PRO A 222 -32.50 -11.92 22.14
CA PRO A 222 -32.86 -12.90 21.13
C PRO A 222 -31.97 -12.72 19.88
N MET A 223 -31.33 -13.81 19.44
CA MET A 223 -30.32 -13.79 18.35
C MET A 223 -30.78 -13.05 17.09
N ASN A 224 -32.09 -13.08 16.79
CA ASN A 224 -32.65 -12.41 15.62
C ASN A 224 -32.41 -10.89 15.64
N ILE A 225 -32.60 -10.23 16.80
CA ILE A 225 -32.45 -8.77 16.91
C ILE A 225 -30.98 -8.38 16.71
N GLN A 226 -30.05 -9.14 17.28
CA GLN A 226 -28.62 -8.90 17.15
C GLN A 226 -28.15 -8.95 15.69
N GLY A 227 -28.60 -9.97 14.94
CA GLY A 227 -28.31 -10.10 13.52
C GLY A 227 -28.86 -8.93 12.70
N PHE A 228 -30.10 -8.51 12.94
CA PHE A 228 -30.71 -7.36 12.26
C PHE A 228 -29.99 -6.04 12.55
N VAL A 229 -29.61 -5.78 13.80
CA VAL A 229 -28.85 -4.57 14.17
C VAL A 229 -27.48 -4.59 13.49
N TYR A 230 -26.80 -5.73 13.49
CA TYR A 230 -25.49 -5.87 12.87
C TYR A 230 -25.55 -5.65 11.35
N ILE A 231 -26.44 -6.35 10.64
CA ILE A 231 -26.62 -6.21 9.19
C ILE A 231 -27.09 -4.80 8.84
N GLY A 232 -28.06 -4.25 9.58
CA GLY A 232 -28.55 -2.88 9.37
C GLY A 232 -27.45 -1.84 9.55
N SER A 233 -26.60 -1.99 10.57
CA SER A 233 -25.45 -1.09 10.79
C SER A 233 -24.43 -1.18 9.65
N LEU A 234 -24.15 -2.38 9.15
CA LEU A 234 -23.20 -2.62 8.07
C LEU A 234 -23.73 -2.09 6.72
N LEU A 235 -25.03 -2.19 6.45
CA LEU A 235 -25.62 -1.78 5.18
C LEU A 235 -25.93 -0.28 5.12
N LEU A 236 -26.28 0.37 6.24
CA LEU A 236 -26.69 1.77 6.24
C LEU A 236 -25.63 2.71 6.78
N ILE A 237 -25.07 2.42 7.97
CA ILE A 237 -24.17 3.33 8.66
C ILE A 237 -22.81 3.37 7.96
N LEU A 238 -22.30 2.21 7.55
CA LEU A 238 -20.97 2.11 6.94
C LEU A 238 -20.86 2.88 5.62
N PRO A 239 -21.76 2.74 4.61
CA PRO A 239 -21.65 3.50 3.36
C PRO A 239 -21.78 5.01 3.57
N LEU A 240 -22.71 5.44 4.45
CA LEU A 240 -22.87 6.85 4.79
C LEU A 240 -21.59 7.41 5.44
N PHE A 241 -21.01 6.67 6.38
CA PHE A 241 -19.74 7.03 7.01
C PHE A 241 -18.61 7.14 5.98
N ILE A 242 -18.48 6.16 5.07
CA ILE A 242 -17.47 6.18 4.01
C ILE A 242 -17.68 7.39 3.08
N MET A 243 -18.91 7.68 2.68
CA MET A 243 -19.21 8.83 1.81
C MET A 243 -18.83 10.16 2.47
N ILE A 244 -19.25 10.37 3.72
CA ILE A 244 -18.98 11.62 4.46
C ILE A 244 -17.47 11.78 4.68
N THR A 245 -16.79 10.71 5.11
CA THR A 245 -15.34 10.75 5.32
C THR A 245 -14.58 10.94 4.02
N MET A 246 -15.04 10.36 2.90
CA MET A 246 -14.44 10.53 1.58
C MET A 246 -14.48 11.97 1.09
N ASP A 247 -15.66 12.60 1.14
CA ASP A 247 -15.80 14.00 0.69
C ASP A 247 -14.93 14.93 1.54
N TRP A 248 -14.91 14.70 2.85
CA TRP A 248 -14.05 15.44 3.77
C TRP A 248 -12.56 15.25 3.48
N LEU A 249 -12.10 14.00 3.29
CA LEU A 249 -10.69 13.68 2.98
C LEU A 249 -10.26 14.29 1.66
N ARG A 250 -11.08 14.15 0.61
CA ARG A 250 -10.76 14.67 -0.72
C ARG A 250 -10.56 16.19 -0.65
N LYS A 251 -11.49 16.92 -0.03
CA LYS A 251 -11.44 18.38 0.08
C LYS A 251 -10.29 18.89 0.95
N ARG A 252 -9.91 18.15 2.00
CA ARG A 252 -8.94 18.64 3.01
C ARG A 252 -7.52 18.11 2.85
N MET A 253 -7.36 16.89 2.36
CA MET A 253 -6.12 16.12 2.49
C MET A 253 -5.55 15.66 1.16
N VAL A 254 -6.28 15.77 0.05
CA VAL A 254 -5.83 15.30 -1.27
C VAL A 254 -5.50 16.52 -2.12
N ALA A 255 -4.31 16.53 -2.71
CA ALA A 255 -3.90 17.57 -3.64
C ALA A 255 -4.52 17.32 -5.03
N GLU A 256 -5.07 18.34 -5.67
CA GLU A 256 -5.57 18.24 -7.06
C GLU A 256 -4.42 18.27 -8.07
N HIS A 257 -3.34 18.96 -7.72
CA HIS A 257 -2.13 19.10 -8.51
C HIS A 257 -0.87 18.86 -7.67
N PRO A 258 0.24 18.37 -8.26
CA PRO A 258 1.47 18.08 -7.51
C PRO A 258 2.03 19.32 -6.80
N ILE A 259 1.84 20.50 -7.40
CA ILE A 259 2.26 21.80 -6.85
C ILE A 259 1.61 22.14 -5.51
N GLU A 260 0.40 21.64 -5.23
CA GLU A 260 -0.25 21.85 -3.92
C GLU A 260 0.40 21.04 -2.80
N CYS A 261 1.02 19.91 -3.13
CA CYS A 261 1.76 19.08 -2.17
C CYS A 261 3.19 19.62 -2.01
N TRP A 262 3.90 19.82 -3.13
CA TRP A 262 5.34 20.11 -3.13
C TRP A 262 5.69 21.60 -3.12
N GLY A 263 4.73 22.50 -3.37
CA GLY A 263 4.97 23.93 -3.50
C GLY A 263 5.66 24.30 -4.82
N THR A 264 5.81 25.60 -5.05
CA THR A 264 6.55 26.18 -6.19
C THR A 264 8.03 26.41 -5.90
N ASP A 265 8.41 26.40 -4.63
CA ASP A 265 9.74 26.86 -4.24
C ASP A 265 10.79 25.89 -4.79
N PRO A 266 11.67 26.34 -5.72
CA PRO A 266 12.81 25.52 -6.11
C PRO A 266 13.64 25.24 -4.86
N LEU A 267 14.32 24.09 -4.83
CA LEU A 267 15.29 23.84 -3.76
C LEU A 267 16.25 25.02 -3.69
N PRO A 268 16.67 25.45 -2.49
CA PRO A 268 17.87 26.26 -2.37
C PRO A 268 18.97 25.53 -3.13
N ASP A 269 19.68 26.21 -4.03
CA ASP A 269 20.74 25.60 -4.83
C ASP A 269 21.60 24.74 -3.91
N PRO A 270 21.78 23.43 -4.22
CA PRO A 270 22.56 22.56 -3.38
C PRO A 270 23.91 23.26 -3.19
N LYS A 271 24.28 23.54 -1.91
CA LYS A 271 25.62 24.03 -1.58
C LYS A 271 26.58 23.23 -2.45
N PRO A 272 27.41 23.88 -3.29
CA PRO A 272 28.20 23.20 -4.30
C PRO A 272 28.91 22.05 -3.62
N THR A 273 28.38 20.84 -3.84
CA THR A 273 28.99 19.64 -3.32
C THR A 273 30.22 19.56 -4.18
N MET A 274 31.41 19.66 -3.57
CA MET A 274 32.67 19.54 -4.31
C MET A 274 32.47 18.46 -5.34
N ALA A 275 32.60 18.84 -6.63
CA ALA A 275 32.35 17.94 -7.73
C ALA A 275 33.05 16.61 -7.37
N PRO A 276 32.39 15.45 -7.53
CA PRO A 276 33.07 14.19 -7.35
C PRO A 276 34.39 14.28 -8.12
N PRO A 277 35.54 13.95 -7.50
CA PRO A 277 36.83 14.09 -8.15
C PRO A 277 36.72 13.46 -9.53
N ALA A 278 37.14 14.21 -10.56
CA ALA A 278 37.02 13.80 -11.95
C ALA A 278 37.44 12.33 -12.09
N HIS A 279 36.64 11.54 -12.81
CA HIS A 279 37.00 10.15 -13.06
C HIS A 279 38.36 10.18 -13.78
N PRO A 280 39.36 9.37 -13.37
CA PRO A 280 40.70 9.40 -13.96
C PRO A 280 40.69 9.28 -15.49
N ASP A 281 39.65 8.65 -16.03
CA ASP A 281 39.46 8.41 -17.46
C ASP A 281 39.02 9.66 -18.24
N ASP A 282 38.46 10.68 -17.58
CA ASP A 282 38.08 11.95 -18.20
C ASP A 282 39.30 12.83 -18.53
N VAL A 283 40.47 12.52 -17.95
CA VAL A 283 41.73 13.24 -18.17
C VAL A 283 42.39 12.87 -19.51
N TRP A 284 42.16 11.65 -20.02
CA TRP A 284 42.83 11.16 -21.23
C TRP A 284 42.15 11.54 -22.55
N MET A 285 40.93 12.11 -22.52
CA MET A 285 40.23 12.54 -23.74
C MET A 285 40.46 14.01 -24.12
N GLN A 286 41.29 14.74 -23.38
CA GLN A 286 41.59 16.16 -23.63
C GLN A 286 42.98 16.42 -24.24
N SER A 287 43.72 15.35 -24.61
CA SER A 287 45.02 15.45 -25.29
C SER A 287 44.93 15.14 -26.77
#